data_AF-A0A8S1XAC2-F1
#
_entry.id   AF-A0A8S1XAC2-F1
#
_cell.length_a   1.000
_cell.length_b   1.000
_cell.length_c   1.000
_cell.angle_alpha   90.00
_cell.angle_beta   90.00
_cell.angle_gamma   90.00
#
_symmetry.space_group_name_H-M   'P 1'
#
loop_
_entity.id
_entity.type
_entity.pdbx_description
1 polymer ?
#
loop_
_entity_poly.entity_id
_entity_poly.type
_entity_poly.pdbx_seq_one_letter_code
_entity_poly.pdbx_strand_id
1 'polypeptide(L)'
;MRLKCQEGDHQDGIETICYNQFCSEYRLNSFQFIKECDDLIEDLNQFVESLNQSFSVLKRGIREKYSLQKEKIIKLNSQDNKVIKEIQKHLQSSINSEQYDLLMSDQIMITNQNISVQENEQIQQSNNQQIIINKENTEKTQLLVEMREKENQLQNDFQDLQSQNFQLKKDIQQQIEAKDGDNKRFREEIDSVQKEIYKQNTQFEKDIQKLENLIKVKDEDIGNLKGQIESINQMNIYLEKSLYNFNPNYRVLNKILLSQFQQQLTFSPTHKETHCQVTQNGKIVENGNFCLCNQTIPKNEVTQFAFKIIQLNTVYCYIGIGNLEIIQKNQFCSGVGCGTGSYLIRPDKLFFSNHEQDKNGQQSSFEFKTNDVITIEVDMKNKNIKWTNLDSNQSFTAKIETNYDYQPCAWVGGNKLQILQQII
;
A
#
# COMPACT_ATOMS: atom_id res chain seq x y z
N MET A 1 54.80 30.78 17.55
CA MET A 1 54.38 29.70 18.46
C MET A 1 53.33 28.87 17.74
N ARG A 2 53.61 27.60 17.42
CA ARG A 2 52.61 26.67 16.88
C ARG A 2 52.07 25.86 18.06
N LEU A 3 50.85 26.15 18.49
CA LEU A 3 50.17 25.34 19.50
C LEU A 3 49.72 24.04 18.84
N LYS A 4 50.28 22.91 19.29
CA LYS A 4 49.75 21.58 19.00
C LYS A 4 48.64 21.31 20.01
N CYS A 5 47.42 20.97 19.56
CA CYS A 5 46.41 20.42 20.47
C CYS A 5 46.97 19.15 21.13
N GLN A 6 46.84 19.06 22.44
CA GLN A 6 47.20 17.87 23.21
C GLN A 6 45.95 17.01 23.41
N GLU A 7 46.14 15.70 23.59
CA GLU A 7 45.09 14.79 24.04
C GLU A 7 44.47 15.32 25.34
N GLY A 8 43.28 15.93 25.26
CA GLY A 8 42.59 16.52 26.42
C GLY A 8 41.82 17.82 26.13
N ASP A 9 42.15 18.55 25.07
CA ASP A 9 41.55 19.88 24.76
C ASP A 9 40.10 19.83 24.23
N HIS A 10 39.41 18.69 24.33
CA HIS A 10 38.06 18.49 23.78
C HIS A 10 37.04 18.01 24.83
N GLN A 11 37.32 18.24 26.12
CA GLN A 11 36.42 17.86 27.21
C GLN A 11 35.33 18.88 27.54
N ASP A 12 35.39 20.08 26.95
CA ASP A 12 34.30 21.05 27.06
C ASP A 12 33.24 20.75 26.00
N GLY A 13 31.97 20.88 26.39
CA GLY A 13 30.80 20.43 25.62
C GLY A 13 30.77 20.89 24.15
N ILE A 14 29.92 20.23 23.37
CA ILE A 14 29.70 20.39 21.92
C ILE A 14 29.59 21.86 21.42
N GLU A 15 29.43 22.83 22.32
CA GLU A 15 29.34 24.26 22.04
C GLU A 15 30.69 24.99 21.85
N THR A 16 31.85 24.42 22.21
CA THR A 16 33.15 25.02 21.85
C THR A 16 33.59 24.57 20.46
N ILE A 17 33.48 25.47 19.48
CA ILE A 17 34.02 25.29 18.13
C ILE A 17 35.55 25.23 18.23
N CYS A 18 36.12 24.03 18.09
CA CYS A 18 37.56 23.89 17.94
C CYS A 18 37.97 24.33 16.53
N TYR A 19 38.64 25.48 16.42
CA TYR A 19 39.16 26.03 15.16
C TYR A 19 40.49 25.39 14.72
N ASN A 20 40.90 24.28 15.35
CA ASN A 20 42.05 23.53 14.85
C ASN A 20 41.68 22.95 13.48
N GLN A 21 42.54 23.22 12.49
CA GLN A 21 42.33 22.83 11.09
C GLN A 21 41.90 21.36 10.95
N PHE A 22 42.51 20.45 11.72
CA PHE A 22 42.18 19.02 11.68
C PHE A 22 40.77 18.70 12.22
N CYS A 23 40.33 19.37 13.28
CA CYS A 23 38.99 19.19 13.85
C CYS A 23 37.91 19.78 12.94
N SER A 24 38.21 20.91 12.30
CA SER A 24 37.31 21.51 11.30
C SER A 24 37.20 20.65 10.04
N GLU A 25 38.30 20.08 9.53
CA GLU A 25 38.28 19.18 8.37
C GLU A 25 37.51 17.89 8.68
N TYR A 26 37.72 17.28 9.86
CA TYR A 26 36.98 16.08 10.26
C TYR A 26 35.46 16.33 10.41
N ARG A 27 35.07 17.46 11.03
CA ARG A 27 33.64 17.84 11.13
C ARG A 27 33.05 18.09 9.74
N LEU A 28 33.74 18.83 8.88
CA LEU A 28 33.29 19.08 7.50
C LEU A 28 33.13 17.78 6.72
N ASN A 29 34.08 16.84 6.83
CA ASN A 29 33.98 15.53 6.20
C ASN A 29 32.82 14.69 6.76
N SER A 30 32.54 14.78 8.06
CA SER A 30 31.42 14.07 8.69
C SER A 30 30.08 14.64 8.25
N PHE A 31 29.94 15.96 8.16
CA PHE A 31 28.73 16.61 7.62
C PHE A 31 28.54 16.29 6.13
N GLN A 32 29.63 16.29 5.36
CA GLN A 32 29.61 15.92 3.96
C GLN A 32 29.16 14.46 3.77
N PHE A 33 29.66 13.54 4.60
CA PHE A 33 29.25 12.14 4.57
C PHE A 33 27.78 11.94 4.96
N ILE A 34 27.29 12.63 6.01
CA ILE A 34 25.87 12.58 6.38
C ILE A 34 25.00 13.07 5.22
N LYS A 35 25.40 14.17 4.58
CA LYS A 35 24.70 14.70 3.41
C LYS A 35 24.70 13.71 2.24
N GLU A 36 25.83 13.06 1.96
CA GLU A 36 25.91 12.03 0.92
C GLU A 36 25.01 10.81 1.23
N CYS A 37 24.83 10.45 2.50
CA CYS A 37 23.87 9.43 2.91
C CYS A 37 22.42 9.89 2.71
N ASP A 38 22.08 11.13 3.08
CA ASP A 38 20.74 11.69 2.88
C ASP A 38 20.38 11.78 1.40
N ASP A 39 21.32 12.25 0.56
CA ASP A 39 21.17 12.31 -0.91
C ASP A 39 20.95 10.90 -1.49
N LEU A 40 21.69 9.88 -1.01
CA LEU A 40 21.50 8.49 -1.44
C LEU A 40 20.13 7.91 -1.03
N ILE A 41 19.64 8.26 0.17
CA ILE A 41 18.30 7.85 0.63
C ILE A 41 17.23 8.50 -0.26
N GLU A 42 17.39 9.77 -0.64
CA GLU A 42 16.48 10.46 -1.54
C GLU A 42 16.46 9.81 -2.93
N ASP A 43 17.63 9.54 -3.52
CA ASP A 43 17.75 8.84 -4.81
C ASP A 43 17.09 7.45 -4.79
N LEU A 44 17.27 6.69 -3.70
CA LEU A 44 16.65 5.37 -3.53
C LEU A 44 15.12 5.48 -3.47
N ASN A 45 14.59 6.49 -2.77
CA ASN A 45 13.15 6.73 -2.69
C ASN A 45 12.57 7.11 -4.06
N GLN A 46 13.23 8.00 -4.81
CA GLN A 46 12.82 8.36 -6.17
C GLN A 46 12.83 7.15 -7.12
N PHE A 47 13.83 6.28 -6.99
CA PHE A 47 13.91 5.04 -7.77
C PHE A 47 12.75 4.08 -7.44
N VAL A 48 12.42 3.88 -6.17
CA VAL A 48 11.29 3.06 -5.73
C VAL A 48 9.95 3.62 -6.23
N GLU A 49 9.76 4.93 -6.20
CA GLU A 49 8.57 5.57 -6.77
C GLU A 49 8.46 5.36 -8.28
N SER A 50 9.56 5.51 -9.02
CA SER A 50 9.62 5.26 -10.47
C SER A 50 9.28 3.81 -10.82
N LEU A 51 9.78 2.84 -10.04
CA LEU A 51 9.41 1.42 -10.18
C LEU A 51 7.92 1.21 -9.93
N ASN A 52 7.36 1.80 -8.87
CA ASN A 52 5.94 1.68 -8.53
C ASN A 52 5.03 2.27 -9.62
N GLN A 53 5.41 3.40 -10.21
CA GLN A 53 4.73 3.98 -11.36
C GLN A 53 4.80 3.04 -12.58
N SER A 54 5.98 2.53 -12.91
CA SER A 54 6.18 1.57 -14.01
C SER A 54 5.32 0.31 -13.84
N PHE A 55 5.27 -0.26 -12.63
CA PHE A 55 4.41 -1.41 -12.31
C PHE A 55 2.92 -1.08 -12.42
N SER A 56 2.51 0.13 -12.06
CA SER A 56 1.12 0.57 -12.18
C SER A 56 0.69 0.69 -13.65
N VAL A 57 1.55 1.23 -14.50
CA VAL A 57 1.34 1.26 -15.96
C VAL A 57 1.25 -0.15 -16.53
N LEU A 58 2.13 -1.07 -16.15
CA LEU A 58 2.10 -2.46 -16.57
C LEU A 58 0.79 -3.16 -16.13
N LYS A 59 0.39 -3.02 -14.86
CA LYS A 59 -0.87 -3.57 -14.34
C LYS A 59 -2.09 -3.05 -15.12
N ARG A 60 -2.10 -1.75 -15.46
CA ARG A 60 -3.15 -1.15 -16.29
C ARG A 60 -3.16 -1.76 -17.70
N GLY A 61 -2.01 -1.84 -18.36
CA GLY A 61 -1.90 -2.42 -19.71
C GLY A 61 -2.33 -3.89 -19.77
N ILE A 62 -2.02 -4.69 -18.74
CA ILE A 62 -2.51 -6.07 -18.63
C ILE A 62 -4.04 -6.10 -18.52
N ARG A 63 -4.64 -5.27 -17.64
CA ARG A 63 -6.10 -5.21 -17.47
C ARG A 63 -6.81 -4.79 -18.77
N GLU A 64 -6.29 -3.79 -19.46
CA GLU A 64 -6.83 -3.31 -20.74
C GLU A 64 -6.78 -4.41 -21.80
N LYS A 65 -5.65 -5.12 -21.91
CA LYS A 65 -5.50 -6.24 -22.86
C LYS A 65 -6.48 -7.37 -22.58
N TYR A 66 -6.67 -7.74 -21.31
CA TYR A 66 -7.67 -8.76 -20.92
C TYR A 66 -9.10 -8.29 -21.20
N SER A 67 -9.41 -7.01 -20.96
CA SER A 67 -10.73 -6.45 -21.25
C SER A 67 -11.05 -6.50 -22.75
N LEU A 68 -10.10 -6.10 -23.59
CA LEU A 68 -10.24 -6.16 -25.05
C LEU A 68 -10.43 -7.59 -25.56
N GLN A 69 -9.69 -8.56 -25.00
CA GLN A 69 -9.89 -9.98 -25.34
C GLN A 69 -11.27 -10.48 -24.91
N LYS A 70 -11.74 -10.09 -23.72
CA LYS A 70 -13.08 -10.44 -23.23
C LYS A 70 -14.18 -9.88 -24.13
N GLU A 71 -14.07 -8.61 -24.53
CA GLU A 71 -14.99 -8.01 -25.51
C GLU A 71 -14.98 -8.72 -26.86
N LYS A 72 -13.79 -9.11 -27.35
CA LYS A 72 -13.67 -9.86 -28.61
C LYS A 72 -14.37 -11.21 -28.53
N ILE A 73 -14.23 -11.94 -27.41
CA ILE A 73 -14.94 -13.21 -27.17
C ILE A 73 -16.45 -12.99 -27.13
N ILE A 74 -16.92 -11.95 -26.45
CA ILE A 74 -18.36 -11.61 -26.39
C ILE A 74 -18.90 -11.31 -27.80
N LYS A 75 -18.17 -10.55 -28.62
CA LYS A 75 -18.54 -10.25 -30.00
C LYS A 75 -18.62 -11.50 -30.87
N LEU A 76 -17.62 -12.39 -30.78
CA LEU A 76 -17.62 -13.68 -31.49
C LEU A 76 -18.84 -14.53 -31.10
N ASN A 77 -19.09 -14.70 -29.81
CA ASN A 77 -20.25 -15.44 -29.32
C ASN A 77 -21.59 -14.82 -29.76
N SER A 78 -21.65 -13.48 -29.88
CA SER A 78 -22.86 -12.80 -30.38
C SER A 78 -23.09 -13.03 -31.88
N GLN A 79 -22.01 -13.11 -32.67
CA GLN A 79 -22.07 -13.42 -34.09
C GLN A 79 -22.47 -14.87 -34.33
N ASP A 80 -21.87 -15.81 -33.59
CA ASP A 80 -22.22 -17.24 -33.69
C ASP A 80 -23.70 -17.47 -33.35
N ASN A 81 -24.21 -16.82 -32.31
CA ASN A 81 -25.64 -16.89 -31.96
C ASN A 81 -26.55 -16.30 -33.05
N LYS A 82 -26.11 -15.27 -33.77
CA LYS A 82 -26.87 -14.69 -34.89
C LYS A 82 -26.91 -15.65 -36.07
N VAL A 83 -25.77 -16.26 -36.41
CA VAL A 83 -25.66 -17.27 -37.47
C VAL A 83 -26.51 -18.50 -37.14
N ILE A 84 -26.44 -19.00 -35.90
CA ILE A 84 -27.27 -20.13 -35.44
C ILE A 84 -28.77 -19.80 -35.57
N LYS A 85 -29.19 -18.58 -35.18
CA LYS A 85 -30.59 -18.14 -35.35
C LYS A 85 -31.01 -18.04 -36.81
N GLU A 86 -30.14 -17.58 -37.70
CA GLU A 86 -30.43 -17.53 -39.14
C GLU A 86 -30.52 -18.93 -39.73
N ILE A 87 -29.63 -19.86 -39.36
CA ILE A 87 -29.70 -21.27 -39.75
C ILE A 87 -31.00 -21.91 -39.25
N GLN A 88 -31.37 -21.68 -37.98
CA GLN A 88 -32.62 -22.17 -37.41
C GLN A 88 -33.83 -21.61 -38.15
N LYS A 89 -33.84 -20.30 -38.44
CA LYS A 89 -34.90 -19.65 -39.22
C LYS A 89 -35.01 -20.26 -40.63
N HIS A 90 -33.88 -20.54 -41.26
CA HIS A 90 -33.86 -21.11 -42.60
C HIS A 90 -34.36 -22.56 -42.58
N LEU A 91 -33.88 -23.39 -41.65
CA LEU A 91 -34.36 -24.75 -41.45
C LEU A 91 -35.87 -24.80 -41.14
N GLN A 92 -36.36 -23.88 -40.29
CA GLN A 92 -37.80 -23.79 -39.98
C GLN A 92 -38.62 -23.39 -41.20
N SER A 93 -38.12 -22.48 -42.04
CA SER A 93 -38.78 -22.10 -43.30
C SER A 93 -38.77 -23.22 -44.35
N SER A 94 -37.76 -24.09 -44.34
CA SER A 94 -37.69 -25.26 -45.21
C SER A 94 -38.59 -26.40 -44.74
N ILE A 95 -38.82 -26.53 -43.43
CA ILE A 95 -39.71 -27.55 -42.84
C ILE A 95 -41.19 -27.14 -42.97
N ASN A 96 -41.50 -25.84 -42.99
CA ASN A 96 -42.86 -25.32 -43.20
C ASN A 96 -43.23 -25.14 -44.69
N SER A 97 -42.46 -25.71 -45.60
CA SER A 97 -42.81 -25.77 -47.01
C SER A 97 -43.89 -26.83 -47.24
N GLU A 98 -45.15 -26.46 -47.02
CA GLU A 98 -46.36 -27.21 -47.42
C GLU A 98 -46.40 -27.56 -48.94
N GLN A 99 -45.39 -27.16 -49.72
CA GLN A 99 -45.28 -27.49 -51.14
C GLN A 99 -44.85 -28.94 -51.41
N TYR A 100 -44.31 -29.68 -50.43
CA TYR A 100 -43.95 -31.09 -50.65
C TYR A 100 -45.12 -32.06 -50.44
N ASP A 101 -46.09 -31.73 -49.57
CA ASP A 101 -47.28 -32.57 -49.34
C ASP A 101 -48.38 -32.34 -50.39
N LEU A 102 -48.45 -31.13 -50.98
CA LEU A 102 -49.36 -30.83 -52.09
C LEU A 102 -48.92 -31.46 -53.43
N LEU A 103 -47.62 -31.63 -53.67
CA LEU A 103 -47.12 -32.24 -54.91
C LEU A 103 -47.20 -33.78 -54.94
N MET A 104 -47.32 -34.45 -53.78
CA MET A 104 -47.53 -35.89 -53.69
C MET A 104 -49.01 -36.30 -53.54
N SER A 105 -49.88 -35.38 -53.13
CA SER A 105 -51.34 -35.59 -53.10
C SER A 105 -51.97 -35.59 -54.50
N ASP A 106 -51.49 -34.75 -55.42
CA ASP A 106 -52.09 -34.59 -56.75
C ASP A 106 -51.70 -35.69 -57.75
N GLN A 107 -50.66 -36.48 -57.48
CA GLN A 107 -50.30 -37.66 -58.29
C GLN A 107 -51.05 -38.95 -57.89
N ILE A 108 -51.80 -38.96 -56.79
CA ILE A 108 -52.56 -40.13 -56.33
C ILE A 108 -54.04 -40.06 -56.75
N MET A 109 -54.52 -38.91 -57.24
CA MET A 109 -55.92 -38.70 -57.65
C MET A 109 -56.19 -38.84 -59.16
N ILE A 110 -55.24 -39.39 -59.93
CA ILE A 110 -55.40 -39.67 -61.38
C ILE A 110 -55.11 -41.14 -61.66
N THR A 111 -55.63 -42.07 -60.86
CA THR A 111 -55.77 -43.47 -61.28
C THR A 111 -56.84 -44.18 -60.45
N ASN A 112 -58.12 -43.89 -60.69
CA ASN A 112 -59.24 -44.83 -60.43
C ASN A 112 -60.60 -44.21 -60.81
N GLN A 113 -61.07 -44.51 -62.02
CA GLN A 113 -62.35 -45.15 -62.31
C GLN A 113 -62.81 -44.84 -63.74
N ASN A 114 -62.63 -45.85 -64.59
CA ASN A 114 -63.29 -45.98 -65.88
C ASN A 114 -64.53 -46.88 -65.74
N ILE A 115 -65.41 -46.75 -66.74
CA ILE A 115 -66.53 -47.62 -67.19
C ILE A 115 -67.81 -47.56 -66.32
N SER A 116 -69.07 -47.46 -66.79
CA SER A 116 -69.83 -47.72 -68.04
C SER A 116 -71.21 -47.00 -67.91
N VAL A 117 -72.05 -46.65 -68.90
CA VAL A 117 -72.81 -47.45 -69.89
C VAL A 117 -73.55 -46.52 -70.89
N GLN A 118 -73.44 -46.86 -72.17
CA GLN A 118 -74.36 -46.80 -73.34
C GLN A 118 -75.11 -45.53 -73.84
N GLU A 119 -74.66 -45.12 -75.03
CA GLU A 119 -75.40 -45.09 -76.31
C GLU A 119 -76.77 -44.38 -76.38
N ASN A 120 -76.75 -43.07 -76.71
CA ASN A 120 -77.61 -42.45 -77.75
C ASN A 120 -77.33 -40.95 -78.06
N GLU A 121 -76.07 -40.46 -78.06
CA GLU A 121 -75.75 -39.04 -78.37
C GLU A 121 -74.53 -38.84 -79.30
N GLN A 122 -74.35 -39.71 -80.29
CA GLN A 122 -73.09 -39.83 -81.04
C GLN A 122 -72.80 -38.75 -82.11
N ILE A 123 -73.55 -37.64 -82.17
CA ILE A 123 -73.25 -36.53 -83.10
C ILE A 123 -73.12 -35.16 -82.39
N GLN A 124 -73.71 -34.99 -81.20
CA GLN A 124 -73.55 -33.76 -80.39
C GLN A 124 -72.42 -33.88 -79.35
N GLN A 125 -72.11 -35.08 -78.86
CA GLN A 125 -70.97 -35.33 -77.98
C GLN A 125 -69.62 -35.26 -78.69
N SER A 126 -69.53 -35.60 -79.99
CA SER A 126 -68.27 -35.48 -80.76
C SER A 126 -67.81 -34.02 -80.88
N ASN A 127 -68.73 -33.06 -81.06
CA ASN A 127 -68.36 -31.65 -81.14
C ASN A 127 -68.00 -31.06 -79.77
N ASN A 128 -68.71 -31.45 -78.70
CA ASN A 128 -68.39 -31.00 -77.34
C ASN A 128 -67.11 -31.65 -76.79
N GLN A 129 -66.84 -32.93 -77.09
CA GLN A 129 -65.56 -33.58 -76.76
C GLN A 129 -64.41 -32.95 -77.55
N GLN A 130 -64.59 -32.61 -78.83
CA GLN A 130 -63.55 -31.91 -79.59
C GLN A 130 -63.24 -30.52 -79.00
N ILE A 131 -64.25 -29.80 -78.51
CA ILE A 131 -64.07 -28.49 -77.84
C ILE A 131 -63.35 -28.64 -76.50
N ILE A 132 -63.72 -29.64 -75.69
CA ILE A 132 -63.06 -29.93 -74.40
C ILE A 132 -61.60 -30.35 -74.63
N ILE A 133 -61.35 -31.26 -75.57
CA ILE A 133 -60.00 -31.70 -75.94
C ILE A 133 -59.16 -30.53 -76.47
N ASN A 134 -59.74 -29.65 -77.28
CA ASN A 134 -59.03 -28.47 -77.79
C ASN A 134 -58.71 -27.49 -76.65
N LYS A 135 -59.64 -27.27 -75.71
CA LYS A 135 -59.42 -26.42 -74.54
C LYS A 135 -58.35 -27.00 -73.61
N GLU A 136 -58.42 -28.28 -73.30
CA GLU A 136 -57.42 -29.01 -72.51
C GLU A 136 -56.05 -29.00 -73.19
N ASN A 137 -55.99 -29.14 -74.52
CA ASN A 137 -54.73 -29.03 -75.26
C ASN A 137 -54.17 -27.61 -75.25
N THR A 138 -55.02 -26.58 -75.30
CA THR A 138 -54.58 -25.18 -75.15
C THR A 138 -54.04 -24.94 -73.74
N GLU A 139 -54.75 -25.36 -72.70
CA GLU A 139 -54.31 -25.24 -71.30
C GLU A 139 -53.00 -26.01 -71.05
N LYS A 140 -52.89 -27.24 -71.56
CA LYS A 140 -51.67 -28.05 -71.48
C LYS A 140 -50.50 -27.40 -72.22
N THR A 141 -50.75 -26.79 -73.37
CA THR A 141 -49.70 -26.08 -74.13
C THR A 141 -49.25 -24.84 -73.38
N GLN A 142 -50.16 -24.09 -72.77
CA GLN A 142 -49.85 -22.91 -71.96
C GLN A 142 -49.05 -23.29 -70.70
N LEU A 143 -49.44 -24.39 -70.03
CA LEU A 143 -48.72 -24.91 -68.87
C LEU A 143 -47.31 -25.38 -69.24
N LEU A 144 -47.13 -26.00 -70.41
CA LEU A 144 -45.81 -26.39 -70.93
C LEU A 144 -44.93 -25.18 -71.25
N VAL A 145 -45.51 -24.09 -71.76
CA VAL A 145 -44.79 -22.83 -71.99
C VAL A 145 -44.35 -22.23 -70.65
N GLU A 146 -45.25 -22.12 -69.67
CA GLU A 146 -44.93 -21.62 -68.33
C GLU A 146 -43.87 -22.48 -67.61
N MET A 147 -43.94 -23.80 -67.74
CA MET A 147 -42.92 -24.71 -67.20
C MET A 147 -41.56 -24.48 -67.84
N ARG A 148 -41.50 -24.30 -69.16
CA ARG A 148 -40.25 -24.05 -69.88
C ARG A 148 -39.68 -22.66 -69.55
N GLU A 149 -40.52 -21.66 -69.37
CA GLU A 149 -40.10 -20.33 -68.90
C GLU A 149 -39.53 -20.39 -67.47
N LYS A 150 -40.19 -21.14 -66.57
CA LYS A 150 -39.67 -21.38 -65.21
C LYS A 150 -38.36 -22.15 -65.22
N GLU A 151 -38.22 -23.17 -66.07
CA GLU A 151 -36.97 -23.94 -66.22
C GLU A 151 -35.82 -23.04 -66.68
N ASN A 152 -36.06 -22.20 -67.70
CA ASN A 152 -35.08 -21.23 -68.18
C ASN A 152 -34.71 -20.20 -67.10
N GLN A 153 -35.69 -19.70 -66.33
CA GLN A 153 -35.43 -18.80 -65.22
C GLN A 153 -34.57 -19.46 -64.15
N LEU A 154 -34.90 -20.70 -63.75
CA LEU A 154 -34.16 -21.44 -62.73
C LEU A 154 -32.73 -21.73 -63.17
N GLN A 155 -32.53 -21.99 -64.47
CA GLN A 155 -31.21 -22.21 -65.05
C GLN A 155 -30.36 -20.93 -65.07
N ASN A 156 -30.97 -19.77 -65.35
CA ASN A 156 -30.30 -18.48 -65.25
C ASN A 156 -29.94 -18.15 -63.78
N ASP A 157 -30.87 -18.32 -62.85
CA ASP A 157 -30.65 -18.10 -61.42
C ASP A 157 -29.50 -19.00 -60.90
N PHE A 158 -29.42 -20.25 -61.38
CA PHE A 158 -28.35 -21.16 -61.04
C PHE A 158 -26.98 -20.70 -61.57
N GLN A 159 -26.91 -20.19 -62.80
CA GLN A 159 -25.67 -19.63 -63.37
C GLN A 159 -25.21 -18.37 -62.63
N ASP A 160 -26.14 -17.51 -62.24
CA ASP A 160 -25.86 -16.32 -61.44
C ASP A 160 -25.33 -16.70 -60.05
N LEU A 161 -25.95 -17.67 -59.38
CA LEU A 161 -25.47 -18.20 -58.10
C LEU A 161 -24.07 -18.82 -58.21
N GLN A 162 -23.77 -19.55 -59.29
CA GLN A 162 -22.43 -20.08 -59.54
C GLN A 162 -21.40 -18.97 -59.68
N SER A 163 -21.73 -17.90 -60.42
CA SER A 163 -20.86 -16.74 -60.62
C SER A 163 -20.62 -15.97 -59.31
N GLN A 164 -21.67 -15.76 -58.51
CA GLN A 164 -21.57 -15.14 -57.19
C GLN A 164 -20.70 -15.97 -56.24
N ASN A 165 -20.87 -17.29 -56.23
CA ASN A 165 -20.10 -18.19 -55.36
C ASN A 165 -18.61 -18.22 -55.77
N PHE A 166 -18.32 -18.20 -57.08
CA PHE A 166 -16.94 -18.07 -57.56
C PHE A 166 -16.29 -16.76 -57.10
N GLN A 167 -16.99 -15.63 -57.23
CA GLN A 167 -16.48 -14.34 -56.78
C GLN A 167 -16.26 -14.31 -55.26
N LEU A 168 -17.22 -14.82 -54.48
CA LEU A 168 -17.09 -14.91 -53.03
C LEU A 168 -15.87 -15.75 -52.61
N LYS A 169 -15.62 -16.89 -53.26
CA LYS A 169 -14.42 -17.70 -53.01
C LYS A 169 -13.13 -16.92 -53.28
N LYS A 170 -13.10 -16.16 -54.37
CA LYS A 170 -11.94 -15.31 -54.71
C LYS A 170 -11.72 -14.22 -53.66
N ASP A 171 -12.78 -13.56 -53.22
CA ASP A 171 -12.69 -12.50 -52.20
C ASP A 171 -12.24 -13.07 -50.85
N ILE A 172 -12.74 -14.23 -50.45
CA ILE A 172 -12.29 -14.93 -49.23
C ILE A 172 -10.80 -15.29 -49.32
N GLN A 173 -10.35 -15.83 -50.46
CA GLN A 173 -8.94 -16.20 -50.66
C GLN A 173 -8.02 -14.97 -50.55
N GLN A 174 -8.40 -13.85 -51.15
CA GLN A 174 -7.64 -12.59 -51.04
C GLN A 174 -7.57 -12.06 -49.61
N GLN A 175 -8.67 -12.19 -48.85
CA GLN A 175 -8.68 -11.82 -47.43
C GLN A 175 -7.77 -12.72 -46.59
N ILE A 176 -7.70 -14.02 -46.87
CA ILE A 176 -6.80 -14.97 -46.20
C ILE A 176 -5.34 -14.57 -46.47
N GLU A 177 -4.98 -14.34 -47.73
CA GLU A 177 -3.60 -13.97 -48.12
C GLU A 177 -3.16 -12.63 -47.49
N ALA A 178 -4.06 -11.64 -47.47
CA ALA A 178 -3.79 -10.38 -46.78
C ALA A 178 -3.55 -10.58 -45.28
N LYS A 179 -4.33 -11.46 -44.64
CA LYS A 179 -4.17 -11.80 -43.21
C LYS A 179 -2.90 -12.58 -42.93
N ASP A 180 -2.46 -13.44 -43.83
CA ASP A 180 -1.18 -14.13 -43.71
C ASP A 180 0.00 -13.16 -43.82
N GLY A 181 -0.11 -12.14 -44.68
CA GLY A 181 0.84 -11.02 -44.73
C GLY A 181 0.91 -10.24 -43.42
N ASP A 182 -0.24 -9.85 -42.87
CA ASP A 182 -0.33 -9.19 -41.55
C ASP A 182 0.31 -10.07 -40.45
N ASN A 183 -0.02 -11.36 -40.43
CA ASN A 183 0.51 -12.31 -39.45
C ASN A 183 2.03 -12.47 -39.54
N LYS A 184 2.60 -12.49 -40.76
CA LYS A 184 4.04 -12.54 -40.96
C LYS A 184 4.72 -11.30 -40.38
N ARG A 185 4.18 -10.11 -40.67
CA ARG A 185 4.69 -8.84 -40.12
C ARG A 185 4.64 -8.83 -38.58
N PHE A 186 3.54 -9.30 -37.99
CA PHE A 186 3.44 -9.40 -36.53
C PHE A 186 4.48 -10.34 -35.93
N ARG A 187 4.81 -11.46 -36.59
CA ARG A 187 5.88 -12.36 -36.12
C ARG A 187 7.24 -11.67 -36.15
N GLU A 188 7.55 -10.96 -37.22
CA GLU A 188 8.80 -10.20 -37.34
C GLU A 188 8.90 -9.08 -36.28
N GLU A 189 7.80 -8.38 -35.99
CA GLU A 189 7.73 -7.39 -34.92
C GLU A 189 7.92 -8.03 -33.53
N ILE A 190 7.31 -9.19 -33.27
CA ILE A 190 7.50 -9.95 -32.02
C ILE A 190 8.96 -10.38 -31.86
N ASP A 191 9.58 -10.93 -32.91
CA ASP A 191 10.98 -11.37 -32.87
C ASP A 191 11.94 -10.20 -32.62
N SER A 192 11.64 -9.03 -33.20
CA SER A 192 12.39 -7.79 -32.96
C SER A 192 12.29 -7.36 -31.49
N VAL A 193 11.08 -7.32 -30.94
CA VAL A 193 10.85 -6.98 -29.52
C VAL A 193 11.54 -7.98 -28.59
N GLN A 194 11.49 -9.27 -28.90
CA GLN A 194 12.16 -10.30 -28.10
C GLN A 194 13.69 -10.11 -28.07
N LYS A 195 14.31 -9.75 -29.20
CA LYS A 195 15.75 -9.44 -29.26
C LYS A 195 16.11 -8.22 -28.40
N GLU A 196 15.29 -7.18 -28.43
CA GLU A 196 15.52 -5.99 -27.60
C GLU A 196 15.36 -6.28 -26.11
N ILE A 197 14.35 -7.09 -25.73
CA ILE A 197 14.17 -7.56 -24.34
C ILE A 197 15.41 -8.35 -23.88
N TYR A 198 15.92 -9.25 -24.72
CA TYR A 198 17.11 -10.04 -24.39
C TYR A 198 18.34 -9.15 -24.17
N LYS A 199 18.52 -8.14 -25.03
CA LYS A 199 19.61 -7.15 -24.90
C LYS A 199 19.49 -6.33 -23.62
N GLN A 200 18.29 -5.88 -23.27
CA GLN A 200 18.04 -5.15 -22.02
C GLN A 200 18.29 -6.02 -20.79
N ASN A 201 17.83 -7.27 -20.79
CA ASN A 201 18.07 -8.21 -19.68
C ASN A 201 19.57 -8.47 -19.48
N THR A 202 20.32 -8.67 -20.56
CA THR A 202 21.78 -8.83 -20.49
C THR A 202 22.47 -7.60 -19.88
N GLN A 203 21.95 -6.40 -20.15
CA GLN A 203 22.46 -5.17 -19.57
C GLN A 203 22.11 -5.07 -18.07
N PHE A 204 20.88 -5.41 -17.69
CA PHE A 204 20.47 -5.46 -16.29
C PHE A 204 21.30 -6.43 -15.45
N GLU A 205 21.61 -7.63 -15.98
CA GLU A 205 22.48 -8.59 -15.29
C GLU A 205 23.87 -8.00 -15.02
N LYS A 206 24.45 -7.27 -15.98
CA LYS A 206 25.73 -6.59 -15.79
C LYS A 206 25.67 -5.51 -14.71
N ASP A 207 24.59 -4.75 -14.67
CA ASP A 207 24.44 -3.67 -13.69
C ASP A 207 24.13 -4.21 -12.28
N ILE A 208 23.37 -5.31 -12.17
CA ILE A 208 23.22 -6.07 -10.91
C ILE A 208 24.59 -6.53 -10.42
N GLN A 209 25.42 -7.12 -11.28
CA GLN A 209 26.74 -7.60 -10.87
C GLN A 209 27.65 -6.47 -10.37
N LYS A 210 27.57 -5.27 -10.98
CA LYS A 210 28.29 -4.08 -10.49
C LYS A 210 27.81 -3.66 -9.11
N LEU A 211 26.49 -3.64 -8.89
CA LEU A 211 25.90 -3.27 -7.60
C LEU A 211 26.28 -4.27 -6.50
N GLU A 212 26.25 -5.58 -6.79
CA GLU A 212 26.70 -6.61 -5.85
C GLU A 212 28.17 -6.41 -5.44
N ASN A 213 29.03 -6.05 -6.39
CA ASN A 213 30.43 -5.77 -6.10
C ASN A 213 30.59 -4.51 -5.23
N LEU A 214 29.78 -3.47 -5.49
CA LEU A 214 29.79 -2.25 -4.68
C LEU A 214 29.32 -2.51 -3.25
N ILE A 215 28.26 -3.31 -3.08
CA ILE A 215 27.75 -3.72 -1.77
C ILE A 215 28.82 -4.44 -0.97
N LYS A 216 29.55 -5.40 -1.58
CA LYS A 216 30.64 -6.11 -0.92
C LYS A 216 31.73 -5.18 -0.40
N VAL A 217 32.14 -4.19 -1.19
CA VAL A 217 33.13 -3.18 -0.76
C VAL A 217 32.60 -2.38 0.43
N LYS A 218 31.32 -1.98 0.41
CA LYS A 218 30.71 -1.23 1.51
C LYS A 218 30.51 -2.05 2.77
N ASP A 219 30.23 -3.34 2.67
CA ASP A 219 30.15 -4.24 3.83
C ASP A 219 31.51 -4.38 4.53
N GLU A 220 32.61 -4.42 3.77
CA GLU A 220 33.97 -4.40 4.30
C GLU A 220 34.27 -3.08 5.04
N ASP A 221 33.91 -1.93 4.46
CA ASP A 221 34.04 -0.61 5.10
C ASP A 221 33.27 -0.54 6.43
N ILE A 222 32.02 -1.03 6.45
CA ILE A 222 31.18 -1.10 7.66
C ILE A 222 31.81 -2.00 8.72
N GLY A 223 32.37 -3.14 8.30
CA GLY A 223 33.11 -4.05 9.19
C GLY A 223 34.28 -3.35 9.87
N ASN A 224 35.09 -2.62 9.10
CA ASN A 224 36.22 -1.85 9.61
C ASN A 224 35.78 -0.76 10.60
N LEU A 225 34.71 0.00 10.28
CA LEU A 225 34.17 1.04 11.16
C LEU A 225 33.63 0.46 12.48
N LYS A 226 32.95 -0.69 12.44
CA LYS A 226 32.49 -1.38 13.66
C LYS A 226 33.65 -1.75 14.58
N GLY A 227 34.75 -2.26 14.02
CA GLY A 227 35.96 -2.57 14.80
C GLY A 227 36.60 -1.33 15.45
N GLN A 228 36.58 -0.19 14.76
CA GLN A 228 37.06 1.08 15.33
C GLN A 228 36.17 1.57 16.48
N ILE A 229 34.84 1.52 16.31
CA ILE A 229 33.87 1.91 17.36
C ILE A 229 34.03 1.03 18.60
N GLU A 230 34.21 -0.28 18.41
CA GLU A 230 34.42 -1.19 19.54
C GLU A 230 35.71 -0.88 20.30
N SER A 231 36.79 -0.57 19.59
CA SER A 231 38.06 -0.13 20.18
C SER A 231 37.91 1.16 21.00
N ILE A 232 37.18 2.16 20.47
CA ILE A 232 36.88 3.41 21.19
C ILE A 232 36.04 3.14 22.44
N ASN A 233 35.02 2.28 22.35
CA ASN A 233 34.20 1.93 23.50
C ASN A 233 35.00 1.23 24.60
N GLN A 234 35.91 0.32 24.23
CA GLN A 234 36.82 -0.30 25.20
C GLN A 234 37.73 0.74 25.87
N MET A 235 38.26 1.69 25.11
CA MET A 235 39.07 2.79 25.64
C MET A 235 38.27 3.68 26.59
N ASN A 236 37.03 4.03 26.26
CA ASN A 236 36.15 4.81 27.13
C ASN A 236 35.85 4.07 28.44
N ILE A 237 35.55 2.77 28.39
CA ILE A 237 35.35 1.95 29.60
C ILE A 237 36.63 1.94 30.47
N TYR A 238 37.80 1.84 29.85
CA TYR A 238 39.07 1.90 30.57
C TYR A 238 39.30 3.27 31.22
N LEU A 239 39.01 4.37 30.51
CA LEU A 239 39.11 5.72 31.04
C LEU A 239 38.13 5.96 32.18
N GLU A 240 36.88 5.52 32.05
CA GLU A 240 35.86 5.59 33.12
C GLU A 240 36.34 4.84 34.38
N LYS A 241 36.87 3.62 34.23
CA LYS A 241 37.44 2.85 35.35
C LYS A 241 38.65 3.55 35.96
N SER A 242 39.50 4.16 35.14
CA SER A 242 40.68 4.88 35.60
C SER A 242 40.29 6.13 36.39
N LEU A 243 39.32 6.91 35.89
CA LEU A 243 38.73 8.05 36.60
C LEU A 243 38.07 7.62 37.91
N TYR A 244 37.35 6.50 37.90
CA TYR A 244 36.73 5.90 39.09
C TYR A 244 37.76 5.55 40.17
N ASN A 245 38.93 5.05 39.78
CA ASN A 245 40.01 4.70 40.70
C ASN A 245 40.83 5.92 41.14
N PHE A 246 40.94 6.95 40.30
CA PHE A 246 41.78 8.12 40.56
C PHE A 246 41.11 9.14 41.49
N ASN A 247 39.77 9.21 41.53
CA ASN A 247 39.07 10.16 42.38
C ASN A 247 37.87 9.54 43.11
N PRO A 248 38.04 8.96 44.31
CA PRO A 248 36.93 8.46 45.13
C PRO A 248 35.88 9.53 45.47
N ASN A 249 36.20 10.83 45.34
CA ASN A 249 35.22 11.90 45.50
C ASN A 249 34.21 11.97 44.36
N TYR A 250 34.46 11.37 43.20
CA TYR A 250 33.49 11.32 42.10
C TYR A 250 32.24 10.53 42.48
N ARG A 251 32.40 9.44 43.26
CA ARG A 251 31.28 8.66 43.81
C ARG A 251 30.46 9.47 44.82
N VAL A 252 31.13 10.34 45.58
CA VAL A 252 30.49 11.25 46.52
C VAL A 252 29.77 12.36 45.76
N LEU A 253 30.38 12.93 44.72
CA LEU A 253 29.77 13.97 43.89
C LEU A 253 28.50 13.48 43.18
N ASN A 254 28.51 12.31 42.54
CA ASN A 254 27.32 11.79 41.87
C ASN A 254 26.19 11.47 42.87
N LYS A 255 26.53 10.92 44.03
CA LYS A 255 25.55 10.77 45.12
C LYS A 255 25.00 12.11 45.60
N ILE A 256 25.84 13.14 45.70
CA ILE A 256 25.43 14.50 46.06
C ILE A 256 24.52 15.07 44.98
N LEU A 257 24.88 14.98 43.70
CA LEU A 257 24.09 15.46 42.56
C LEU A 257 22.69 14.81 42.50
N LEU A 258 22.62 13.48 42.61
CA LEU A 258 21.35 12.75 42.67
C LEU A 258 20.51 13.15 43.89
N SER A 259 21.15 13.27 45.06
CA SER A 259 20.46 13.71 46.28
C SER A 259 19.96 15.16 46.17
N GLN A 260 20.72 16.03 45.51
CA GLN A 260 20.35 17.43 45.27
C GLN A 260 19.18 17.52 44.29
N PHE A 261 19.19 16.71 43.21
CA PHE A 261 18.05 16.63 42.28
C PHE A 261 16.76 16.30 43.03
N GLN A 262 16.77 15.25 43.86
CA GLN A 262 15.59 14.83 44.63
C GLN A 262 15.14 15.89 45.66
N GLN A 263 16.08 16.50 46.38
CA GLN A 263 15.77 17.50 47.41
C GLN A 263 15.14 18.77 46.81
N GLN A 264 15.62 19.18 45.64
CA GLN A 264 15.22 20.41 44.96
C GLN A 264 14.00 20.24 44.04
N LEU A 265 13.53 19.01 43.80
CA LEU A 265 12.49 18.77 42.81
C LEU A 265 11.19 19.54 43.15
N THR A 266 10.81 20.49 42.30
CA THR A 266 9.62 21.34 42.48
C THR A 266 8.93 21.56 41.14
N PHE A 267 7.60 21.51 41.14
CA PHE A 267 6.79 22.00 40.05
C PHE A 267 7.12 23.46 39.76
N SER A 268 7.24 23.78 38.48
CA SER A 268 7.55 25.12 38.01
C SER A 268 6.29 25.99 38.01
N PRO A 269 6.33 27.19 38.61
CA PRO A 269 5.23 28.15 38.50
C PRO A 269 5.11 28.75 37.08
N THR A 270 6.14 28.60 36.23
CA THR A 270 6.21 29.15 34.86
C THR A 270 6.13 28.07 33.78
N HIS A 271 6.57 26.84 34.03
CA HIS A 271 6.47 25.72 33.07
C HIS A 271 5.17 24.94 33.26
N LYS A 272 4.05 25.65 33.15
CA LYS A 272 2.72 25.07 33.36
C LYS A 272 1.69 25.73 32.45
N GLU A 273 0.59 25.02 32.25
CA GLU A 273 -0.62 25.60 31.68
C GLU A 273 -1.22 26.65 32.64
N THR A 274 -1.96 27.61 32.09
CA THR A 274 -2.48 28.78 32.81
C THR A 274 -3.29 28.39 34.03
N HIS A 275 -4.13 27.35 33.93
CA HIS A 275 -5.04 26.97 35.02
C HIS A 275 -4.35 26.19 36.14
N CYS A 276 -3.24 25.49 35.87
CA CYS A 276 -2.48 24.74 36.87
C CYS A 276 -2.10 25.60 38.08
N GLN A 277 -2.41 25.14 39.29
CA GLN A 277 -2.04 25.79 40.54
C GLN A 277 -0.89 25.05 41.19
N VAL A 278 0.20 25.76 41.46
CA VAL A 278 1.39 25.22 42.12
C VAL A 278 1.45 25.81 43.53
N THR A 279 1.39 24.96 44.55
CA THR A 279 1.31 25.35 45.96
C THR A 279 2.38 24.65 46.81
N GLN A 280 2.44 24.99 48.10
CA GLN A 280 3.41 24.43 49.06
C GLN A 280 4.86 24.48 48.55
N ASN A 281 5.31 25.67 48.15
CA ASN A 281 6.66 25.89 47.64
C ASN A 281 7.02 24.97 46.44
N GLY A 282 6.07 24.75 45.53
CA GLY A 282 6.31 23.93 44.35
C GLY A 282 6.18 22.43 44.57
N LYS A 283 5.75 21.98 45.76
CA LYS A 283 5.62 20.55 46.05
C LYS A 283 4.27 19.97 45.65
N ILE A 284 3.22 20.79 45.57
CA ILE A 284 1.89 20.36 45.16
C ILE A 284 1.52 21.04 43.85
N VAL A 285 0.89 20.27 42.96
CA VAL A 285 0.17 20.79 41.81
C VAL A 285 -1.27 20.29 41.82
N GLU A 286 -2.20 21.19 41.51
CA GLU A 286 -3.63 20.91 41.44
C GLU A 286 -4.31 21.72 40.33
N ASN A 287 -5.50 21.27 39.92
CA ASN A 287 -6.41 22.00 39.04
C ASN A 287 -5.75 22.54 37.76
N GLY A 288 -5.65 21.74 36.70
CA GLY A 288 -5.25 22.25 35.40
C GLY A 288 -4.82 21.14 34.47
N ASN A 289 -4.25 21.52 33.34
CA ASN A 289 -3.70 20.57 32.39
C ASN A 289 -2.28 20.19 32.80
N PHE A 290 -1.27 20.74 32.15
CA PHE A 290 0.11 20.25 32.23
C PHE A 290 0.98 21.11 33.16
N CYS A 291 1.89 20.49 33.91
CA CYS A 291 2.90 21.19 34.71
C CYS A 291 4.19 20.37 34.75
N LEU A 292 5.33 21.01 34.46
CA LEU A 292 6.66 20.43 34.51
C LEU A 292 7.41 20.93 35.75
N CYS A 293 8.38 20.16 36.22
CA CYS A 293 9.31 20.59 37.26
C CYS A 293 10.38 21.54 36.72
N ASN A 294 11.02 22.29 37.61
CA ASN A 294 12.15 23.17 37.22
C ASN A 294 13.41 22.38 36.86
N GLN A 295 13.56 21.16 37.36
CA GLN A 295 14.77 20.36 37.25
C GLN A 295 14.72 19.43 36.03
N THR A 296 15.77 19.50 35.21
CA THR A 296 16.03 18.57 34.11
C THR A 296 16.68 17.29 34.62
N ILE A 297 16.25 16.15 34.07
CA ILE A 297 16.78 14.83 34.37
C ILE A 297 18.22 14.71 33.82
N PRO A 298 19.22 14.34 34.64
CA PRO A 298 20.60 14.13 34.19
C PRO A 298 20.72 13.06 33.08
N LYS A 299 21.47 13.35 32.01
CA LYS A 299 21.57 12.48 30.80
C LYS A 299 22.32 11.17 30.98
N ASN A 300 23.18 11.03 31.99
CA ASN A 300 24.09 9.89 32.12
C ASN A 300 23.81 9.03 33.36
N GLU A 301 22.64 9.20 33.97
CA GLU A 301 22.33 8.58 35.27
C GLU A 301 20.93 7.96 35.29
N VAL A 302 20.76 7.05 36.26
CA VAL A 302 19.44 6.56 36.65
C VAL A 302 18.89 7.55 37.67
N THR A 303 17.79 8.21 37.32
CA THR A 303 17.14 9.21 38.18
C THR A 303 15.83 8.65 38.70
N GLN A 304 15.58 8.81 40.01
CA GLN A 304 14.33 8.38 40.63
C GLN A 304 13.65 9.56 41.33
N PHE A 305 12.33 9.67 41.15
CA PHE A 305 11.47 10.61 41.87
C PHE A 305 10.10 9.98 42.15
N ALA A 306 9.29 10.60 43.00
CA ALA A 306 7.99 10.05 43.34
C ALA A 306 6.88 11.10 43.41
N PHE A 307 5.69 10.68 42.99
CA PHE A 307 4.45 11.42 43.14
C PHE A 307 3.53 10.70 44.12
N LYS A 308 3.02 11.44 45.11
CA LYS A 308 1.87 11.01 45.93
C LYS A 308 0.60 11.55 45.30
N ILE A 309 -0.34 10.66 45.02
CA ILE A 309 -1.63 11.02 44.44
C ILE A 309 -2.57 11.44 45.58
N ILE A 310 -2.67 12.74 45.86
CA ILE A 310 -3.48 13.25 46.98
C ILE A 310 -4.98 13.08 46.71
N GLN A 311 -5.40 13.36 45.47
CA GLN A 311 -6.81 13.32 45.09
C GLN A 311 -6.97 13.02 43.60
N LEU A 312 -7.77 12.01 43.26
CA LEU A 312 -8.26 11.75 41.90
C LEU A 312 -9.77 11.98 41.84
N ASN A 313 -10.18 13.10 41.23
CA ASN A 313 -11.59 13.37 40.91
C ASN A 313 -11.97 12.85 39.53
N THR A 314 -10.98 12.67 38.65
CA THR A 314 -11.17 12.20 37.27
C THR A 314 -10.06 11.22 36.90
N VAL A 315 -10.23 10.48 35.79
CA VAL A 315 -9.16 9.67 35.20
C VAL A 315 -8.07 10.53 34.52
N TYR A 316 -8.27 11.84 34.46
CA TYR A 316 -7.40 12.78 33.77
C TYR A 316 -6.21 13.22 34.64
N CYS A 317 -5.47 12.25 35.17
CA CYS A 317 -4.23 12.45 35.93
C CYS A 317 -3.09 11.71 35.23
N TYR A 318 -2.06 12.38 34.74
CA TYR A 318 -0.99 11.73 33.99
C TYR A 318 0.31 12.06 34.69
N ILE A 319 1.20 11.09 34.84
CA ILE A 319 2.50 11.29 35.51
C ILE A 319 3.62 10.69 34.68
N GLY A 320 4.77 11.36 34.66
CA GLY A 320 5.90 10.89 33.87
C GLY A 320 6.95 11.97 33.65
N ILE A 321 7.47 12.01 32.42
CA ILE A 321 8.50 12.97 32.01
C ILE A 321 8.10 13.68 30.71
N GLY A 322 8.54 14.92 30.53
CA GLY A 322 8.22 15.72 29.36
C GLY A 322 9.32 16.69 28.97
N ASN A 323 9.43 16.99 27.68
CA ASN A 323 10.32 18.02 27.16
C ASN A 323 9.56 19.36 27.07
N LEU A 324 10.11 20.37 27.74
CA LEU A 324 9.48 21.68 27.88
C LEU A 324 9.16 22.34 26.53
N GLU A 325 10.13 22.35 25.61
CA GLU A 325 10.01 23.05 24.33
C GLU A 325 8.92 22.43 23.45
N ILE A 326 8.90 21.11 23.34
CA ILE A 326 7.87 20.40 22.55
C ILE A 326 6.49 20.61 23.17
N ILE A 327 6.36 20.52 24.49
CA ILE A 327 5.07 20.71 25.18
C ILE A 327 4.58 22.15 25.04
N GLN A 328 5.46 23.15 25.19
CA GLN A 328 5.13 24.57 25.00
C GLN A 328 4.74 24.88 23.56
N LYS A 329 5.46 24.34 22.57
CA LYS A 329 5.12 24.48 21.15
C LYS A 329 3.73 23.95 20.83
N ASN A 330 3.33 22.90 21.55
CA ASN A 330 1.98 22.33 21.48
C ASN A 330 1.00 22.99 22.46
N GLN A 331 1.28 24.20 22.97
CA GLN A 331 0.40 24.98 23.84
C GLN A 331 -0.10 24.22 25.08
N PHE A 332 0.70 23.30 25.62
CA PHE A 332 0.29 22.42 26.72
C PHE A 332 -1.05 21.68 26.46
N CYS A 333 -1.33 21.37 25.18
CA CYS A 333 -2.64 20.94 24.69
C CYS A 333 -3.26 19.78 25.48
N SER A 334 -4.58 19.88 25.71
CA SER A 334 -5.43 18.98 26.49
C SER A 334 -6.19 17.92 25.66
N GLY A 335 -5.83 17.74 24.38
CA GLY A 335 -6.55 16.89 23.42
C GLY A 335 -5.84 15.59 23.01
N VAL A 336 -6.26 15.01 21.87
CA VAL A 336 -5.88 13.70 21.27
C VAL A 336 -4.36 13.53 21.00
N GLY A 337 -3.54 14.54 21.32
CA GLY A 337 -2.08 14.52 21.23
C GLY A 337 -1.34 14.26 22.55
N CYS A 338 -2.00 13.72 23.58
CA CYS A 338 -1.31 13.28 24.79
C CYS A 338 -0.16 12.33 24.40
N GLY A 339 1.08 12.66 24.79
CA GLY A 339 2.29 11.93 24.38
C GLY A 339 3.26 12.76 23.55
N THR A 340 2.79 13.75 22.77
CA THR A 340 3.72 14.61 22.00
C THR A 340 4.61 15.43 22.94
N GLY A 341 5.89 15.10 22.99
CA GLY A 341 6.88 15.67 23.91
C GLY A 341 6.92 15.01 25.28
N SER A 342 6.25 13.89 25.52
CA SER A 342 6.17 13.29 26.87
C SER A 342 6.02 11.77 26.89
N TYR A 343 6.37 11.19 28.04
CA TYR A 343 6.12 9.79 28.38
C TYR A 343 5.29 9.76 29.63
N LEU A 344 4.04 9.31 29.52
CA LEU A 344 3.03 9.48 30.57
C LEU A 344 2.24 8.21 30.81
N ILE A 345 1.82 8.01 32.06
CA ILE A 345 0.89 6.96 32.44
C ILE A 345 -0.33 7.53 33.20
N ARG A 346 -1.49 6.93 32.96
CA ARG A 346 -2.80 7.34 33.48
C ARG A 346 -3.37 6.33 34.50
N PRO A 347 -4.24 6.73 35.45
CA PRO A 347 -4.81 5.85 36.47
C PRO A 347 -5.48 4.58 35.92
N ASP A 348 -6.11 4.70 34.75
CA ASP A 348 -6.88 3.64 34.08
C ASP A 348 -6.04 2.85 33.06
N LYS A 349 -4.73 2.76 33.32
CA LYS A 349 -3.76 1.95 32.57
C LYS A 349 -3.35 2.49 31.21
N LEU A 350 -3.80 3.66 30.77
CA LEU A 350 -3.37 4.17 29.47
C LEU A 350 -1.94 4.74 29.52
N PHE A 351 -1.14 4.36 28.53
CA PHE A 351 0.21 4.86 28.30
C PHE A 351 0.28 5.80 27.09
N PHE A 352 1.16 6.81 27.16
CA PHE A 352 1.41 7.76 26.09
C PHE A 352 2.91 7.99 25.94
N SER A 353 3.39 8.03 24.69
CA SER A 353 4.79 8.07 24.27
C SER A 353 5.03 9.19 23.26
N ASN A 354 6.21 9.80 23.34
CA ASN A 354 6.68 10.79 22.36
C ASN A 354 6.97 10.16 20.99
N HIS A 355 7.57 8.97 21.00
CA HIS A 355 8.18 8.35 19.81
C HIS A 355 7.36 7.20 19.23
N GLU A 356 6.55 6.54 20.06
CA GLU A 356 5.68 5.43 19.66
C GLU A 356 4.22 5.91 19.71
N GLN A 357 3.87 6.86 18.83
CA GLN A 357 2.54 7.47 18.82
C GLN A 357 1.42 6.46 18.55
N ASP A 358 1.73 5.37 17.83
CA ASP A 358 0.84 4.22 17.61
C ASP A 358 0.50 3.46 18.89
N LYS A 359 1.30 3.63 19.96
CA LYS A 359 1.04 3.07 21.29
C LYS A 359 0.28 4.01 22.22
N ASN A 360 -0.01 5.24 21.80
CA ASN A 360 -0.75 6.18 22.63
C ASN A 360 -2.18 5.66 22.88
N GLY A 361 -2.54 5.59 24.16
CA GLY A 361 -3.83 5.07 24.59
C GLY A 361 -3.93 3.53 24.64
N GLN A 362 -2.83 2.80 24.48
CA GLN A 362 -2.81 1.37 24.74
C GLN A 362 -2.85 1.09 26.25
N GLN A 363 -3.51 -0.02 26.63
CA GLN A 363 -3.56 -0.47 28.02
C GLN A 363 -2.22 -1.07 28.46
N SER A 364 -1.69 -0.55 29.56
CA SER A 364 -0.59 -1.11 30.32
C SER A 364 -1.11 -2.03 31.44
N SER A 365 -0.19 -2.69 32.15
CA SER A 365 -0.51 -3.47 33.36
C SER A 365 -0.57 -2.63 34.63
N PHE A 366 -0.36 -1.31 34.54
CA PHE A 366 -0.11 -0.44 35.69
C PHE A 366 -1.27 0.52 35.94
N GLU A 367 -1.81 0.47 37.14
CA GLU A 367 -2.86 1.38 37.61
C GLU A 367 -2.45 2.07 38.91
N PHE A 368 -3.11 3.19 39.19
CA PHE A 368 -2.95 3.88 40.45
C PHE A 368 -4.22 4.63 40.83
N LYS A 369 -4.40 4.85 42.13
CA LYS A 369 -5.58 5.50 42.72
C LYS A 369 -5.18 6.59 43.71
N THR A 370 -6.20 7.22 44.31
CA THR A 370 -5.98 8.19 45.39
C THR A 370 -5.26 7.54 46.57
N ASN A 371 -4.33 8.29 47.15
CA ASN A 371 -3.36 7.94 48.19
C ASN A 371 -2.17 7.08 47.77
N ASP A 372 -2.14 6.57 46.53
CA ASP A 372 -1.00 5.77 46.08
C ASP A 372 0.27 6.64 45.98
N VAL A 373 1.42 6.00 46.23
CA VAL A 373 2.74 6.59 45.96
C VAL A 373 3.38 5.92 44.75
N ILE A 374 3.62 6.72 43.71
CA ILE A 374 4.19 6.26 42.45
C ILE A 374 5.62 6.74 42.33
N THR A 375 6.55 5.80 42.31
CA THR A 375 7.95 6.06 41.96
C THR A 375 8.14 5.96 40.44
N ILE A 376 8.98 6.84 39.91
CA ILE A 376 9.34 6.88 38.51
C ILE A 376 10.85 6.86 38.44
N GLU A 377 11.38 5.84 37.78
CA GLU A 377 12.80 5.63 37.53
C GLU A 377 13.06 5.87 36.03
N VAL A 378 14.05 6.70 35.72
CA VAL A 378 14.41 7.07 34.35
C VAL A 378 15.87 6.72 34.14
N ASP A 379 16.13 5.78 33.25
CA ASP A 379 17.46 5.35 32.86
C ASP A 379 17.79 5.92 31.49
N MET A 380 18.48 7.06 31.48
CA MET A 380 18.88 7.75 30.25
C MET A 380 19.97 6.98 29.48
N LYS A 381 20.71 6.09 30.14
CA LYS A 381 21.74 5.26 29.50
C LYS A 381 21.12 4.08 28.77
N ASN A 382 20.21 3.37 29.43
CA ASN A 382 19.51 2.20 28.88
C ASN A 382 18.19 2.56 28.16
N LYS A 383 17.92 3.85 28.00
CA LYS A 383 16.79 4.39 27.22
C LYS A 383 15.44 3.83 27.68
N ASN A 384 15.20 3.82 28.99
CA ASN A 384 13.94 3.35 29.54
C ASN A 384 13.42 4.24 30.68
N ILE A 385 12.12 4.14 30.90
CA ILE A 385 11.39 4.73 32.03
C ILE A 385 10.55 3.63 32.68
N LYS A 386 10.54 3.59 34.01
CA LYS A 386 9.79 2.61 34.80
C LYS A 386 8.93 3.33 35.84
N TRP A 387 7.64 3.02 35.85
CA TRP A 387 6.72 3.41 36.92
C TRP A 387 6.54 2.24 37.87
N THR A 388 6.58 2.49 39.19
CA THR A 388 6.30 1.50 40.22
C THR A 388 5.37 2.10 41.27
N ASN A 389 4.24 1.42 41.51
CA ASN A 389 3.27 1.78 42.54
C ASN A 389 3.70 1.06 43.82
N LEU A 390 4.08 1.81 44.85
CA LEU A 390 4.66 1.25 46.07
C LEU A 390 3.63 0.45 46.89
N ASP A 391 2.35 0.78 46.78
CA ASP A 391 1.29 0.13 47.55
C ASP A 391 0.87 -1.20 46.93
N SER A 392 0.83 -1.27 45.59
CA SER A 392 0.43 -2.49 44.87
C SER A 392 1.60 -3.35 44.37
N ASN A 393 2.83 -2.83 44.43
CA ASN A 393 4.03 -3.39 43.79
C ASN A 393 3.91 -3.62 42.27
N GLN A 394 2.89 -3.05 41.62
CA GLN A 394 2.78 -3.09 40.17
C GLN A 394 3.86 -2.19 39.55
N SER A 395 4.41 -2.64 38.42
CA SER A 395 5.35 -1.83 37.64
C SER A 395 5.10 -1.94 36.14
N PHE A 396 5.45 -0.88 35.42
CA PHE A 396 5.43 -0.83 33.96
C PHE A 396 6.69 -0.13 33.46
N THR A 397 7.27 -0.64 32.37
CA THR A 397 8.50 -0.10 31.77
C THR A 397 8.26 0.18 30.29
N ALA A 398 8.69 1.35 29.84
CA ALA A 398 8.65 1.76 28.44
C ALA A 398 10.04 2.21 27.98
N LYS A 399 10.29 2.14 26.67
CA LYS A 399 11.47 2.74 26.05
C LYS A 399 11.28 4.24 25.91
N ILE A 400 12.37 4.99 25.94
CA ILE A 400 12.39 6.44 25.70
C ILE A 400 13.49 6.83 24.73
N GLU A 401 13.26 7.89 23.99
CA GLU A 401 14.32 8.67 23.36
C GLU A 401 15.08 9.45 24.44
N THR A 402 16.37 9.69 24.24
CA THR A 402 17.24 10.36 25.22
C THR A 402 17.96 11.57 24.62
N ASN A 403 17.50 12.01 23.45
CA ASN A 403 18.06 13.14 22.70
C ASN A 403 17.55 14.49 23.22
N TYR A 404 16.57 14.48 24.13
CA TYR A 404 15.91 15.65 24.65
C TYR A 404 16.19 15.84 26.14
N ASP A 405 16.10 17.09 26.57
CA ASP A 405 16.12 17.45 27.99
C ASP A 405 14.72 17.24 28.58
N TYR A 406 14.56 16.17 29.36
CA TYR A 406 13.31 15.81 30.01
C TYR A 406 13.23 16.36 31.43
N GLN A 407 12.02 16.74 31.84
CA GLN A 407 11.69 17.18 33.19
C GLN A 407 10.57 16.27 33.74
N PRO A 408 10.57 15.94 35.05
CA PRO A 408 9.41 15.32 35.67
C PRO A 408 8.17 16.18 35.46
N CYS A 409 7.06 15.57 35.07
CA CYS A 409 5.86 16.30 34.75
C CYS A 409 4.58 15.58 35.15
N ALA A 410 3.51 16.36 35.21
CA ALA A 410 2.19 15.88 35.49
C ALA A 410 1.12 16.60 34.66
N TRP A 411 0.05 15.87 34.33
CA TRP A 411 -1.21 16.44 33.89
C TRP A 411 -2.27 16.21 34.96
N VAL A 412 -2.98 17.23 35.43
CA VAL A 412 -3.78 17.16 36.68
C VAL A 412 -5.24 17.63 36.53
N GLY A 413 -5.93 17.20 35.48
CA GLY A 413 -7.29 17.62 35.11
C GLY A 413 -8.34 17.51 36.23
N GLY A 414 -8.39 18.52 37.11
CA GLY A 414 -9.17 18.53 38.35
C GLY A 414 -8.61 17.63 39.47
N ASN A 415 -7.38 17.15 39.36
CA ASN A 415 -6.73 16.24 40.31
C ASN A 415 -5.67 16.99 41.15
N LYS A 416 -5.15 16.34 42.19
CA LYS A 416 -4.13 16.90 43.08
C LYS A 416 -3.04 15.87 43.37
N LEU A 417 -1.79 16.27 43.20
CA LEU A 417 -0.64 15.42 43.49
C LEU A 417 0.54 16.21 44.08
N GLN A 418 1.41 15.47 44.75
CA GLN A 418 2.55 16.01 45.48
C GLN A 418 3.84 15.31 45.07
N ILE A 419 4.91 16.08 44.86
CA ILE A 419 6.28 15.54 44.78
C ILE A 419 6.76 15.19 46.18
N LEU A 420 7.30 13.99 46.35
CA LEU A 420 7.95 13.58 47.59
C LEU A 420 9.44 13.90 47.55
N GLN A 421 9.97 14.48 48.63
CA GLN A 421 11.41 14.80 48.75
C GLN A 421 12.27 13.58 49.06
N GLN A 422 11.69 12.56 49.69
CA GLN A 422 12.36 11.30 50.02
C GLN A 422 11.40 10.15 49.72
N ILE A 423 11.94 9.14 49.06
CA ILE A 423 11.29 7.85 48.87
C ILE A 423 11.73 7.03 50.09
N ILE A 424 10.81 6.83 51.05
CA ILE A 424 11.08 6.12 52.32
C ILE A 424 11.01 4.62 52.08
#